data_AF-A0A0F0KPI5-F1
#
_entry.id   AF-A0A0F0KPI5-F1
#
_cell.length_a   1.000
_cell.length_b   1.000
_cell.length_c   1.000
_cell.angle_alpha   90.00
_cell.angle_beta   90.00
_cell.angle_gamma   90.00
#
_symmetry.space_group_name_H-M   'P 1'
#
loop_
_entity.id
_entity.type
_entity.pdbx_description
1 polymer ?
#
loop_
_entity_poly.entity_id
_entity_poly.type
_entity_poly.pdbx_seq_one_letter_code
_entity_poly.pdbx_strand_id
1 'polypeptide(L)'
;MRIRWRGAETGSTETLELSVAAGGVDATSVVESPGRVIRYAARLTERWEFVDLTVEDDLDGTLRLARSSAGDWRVNDVPRPDLSAAIDIDLSFSPFTNTLPIRRLALEPGESRDIVTAYVTDALEVLPDPQRYTHLSSERYLYESRDSDFRREILVDASGLVLDYPGLFVRVAK
;
A
#
# COMPACT_ATOMS: atom_id res chain seq x y z
N MET A 1 15.37 3.45 6.20
CA MET A 1 15.96 2.79 5.02
C MET A 1 15.38 3.43 3.78
N ARG A 2 16.17 3.55 2.70
CA ARG A 2 15.71 4.12 1.43
C ARG A 2 15.49 3.03 0.41
N ILE A 3 14.32 3.00 -0.22
CA ILE A 3 13.91 2.01 -1.22
C ILE A 3 13.47 2.76 -2.48
N ARG A 4 13.68 2.17 -3.65
CA ARG A 4 13.23 2.74 -4.93
C ARG A 4 12.55 1.68 -5.77
N TRP A 5 11.48 2.08 -6.43
CA TRP A 5 10.78 1.26 -7.43
C TRP A 5 10.66 2.00 -8.74
N ARG A 6 10.53 1.25 -9.82
CA ARG A 6 10.13 1.75 -11.14
C ARG A 6 8.80 1.12 -11.50
N GLY A 7 7.83 1.94 -11.91
CA GLY A 7 6.59 1.49 -12.53
C GLY A 7 6.84 1.01 -13.95
N ALA A 8 6.57 -0.26 -14.23
CA ALA A 8 6.86 -0.87 -15.54
C ALA A 8 5.93 -0.37 -16.64
N GLU A 9 4.64 -0.16 -16.34
CA GLU A 9 3.65 0.37 -17.28
C GLU A 9 3.58 1.89 -17.30
N THR A 10 3.64 2.53 -16.12
CA THR A 10 3.49 3.99 -16.00
C THR A 10 4.76 4.77 -16.32
N GLY A 11 5.92 4.09 -16.35
CA GLY A 11 7.23 4.76 -16.44
C GLY A 11 7.59 5.57 -15.20
N SER A 12 6.84 5.40 -14.11
CA SER A 12 7.05 6.13 -12.87
C SER A 12 8.31 5.67 -12.14
N THR A 13 8.82 6.53 -11.25
CA THR A 13 9.80 6.14 -10.23
C THR A 13 9.31 6.53 -8.87
N GLU A 14 9.38 5.62 -7.91
CA GLU A 14 9.10 5.89 -6.52
C GLU A 14 10.40 5.88 -5.71
N THR A 15 10.56 6.84 -4.80
CA THR A 15 11.59 6.82 -3.77
C THR A 15 10.95 6.94 -2.40
N LEU A 16 11.03 5.86 -1.63
CA LEU A 16 10.50 5.74 -0.27
C LEU A 16 11.62 5.82 0.76
N GLU A 17 11.45 6.63 1.78
CA GLU A 17 12.18 6.61 3.04
C GLU A 17 11.29 5.97 4.11
N LEU A 18 11.74 4.83 4.65
CA LEU A 18 11.01 4.02 5.61
C LEU A 18 11.75 3.96 6.96
N SER A 19 11.14 4.45 8.03
CA SER A 19 11.66 4.33 9.40
C SER A 19 10.84 3.30 10.18
N VAL A 20 11.49 2.31 10.78
CA VAL A 20 10.85 1.31 11.64
C VAL A 20 11.51 1.40 13.01
N ALA A 21 10.75 1.78 14.04
CA ALA A 21 11.25 1.98 15.39
C ALA A 21 10.22 1.54 16.45
N ALA A 22 10.64 1.54 17.73
CA ALA A 22 9.79 1.26 18.90
C ALA A 22 8.76 2.37 19.21
N GLY A 23 8.31 3.09 18.18
CA GLY A 23 7.23 4.08 18.25
C GLY A 23 6.28 4.00 17.06
N GLY A 24 6.53 3.09 16.12
CA GLY A 24 5.75 2.95 14.89
C GLY A 24 6.61 2.81 13.64
N VAL A 25 5.93 2.87 12.51
CA VAL A 25 6.53 2.87 11.18
C VAL A 25 6.12 4.15 10.48
N ASP A 26 7.11 4.92 10.04
CA ASP A 26 6.90 6.12 9.23
C ASP A 26 7.41 5.86 7.81
N ALA A 27 6.58 6.17 6.83
CA ALA A 27 6.86 5.96 5.41
C ALA A 27 6.63 7.28 4.67
N THR A 28 7.69 7.91 4.16
CA THR A 28 7.58 9.11 3.33
C THR A 28 8.10 8.83 1.94
N SER A 29 7.32 9.14 0.91
CA SER A 29 7.65 8.79 -0.47
C SER A 29 7.44 9.94 -1.43
N VAL A 30 8.16 9.87 -2.55
CA VAL A 30 7.96 10.68 -3.74
C VAL A 30 7.82 9.75 -4.94
N VAL A 31 6.70 9.86 -5.64
CA VAL A 31 6.39 9.14 -6.88
C VAL A 31 6.38 10.13 -8.02
N GLU A 32 7.31 9.97 -8.96
CA GLU A 32 7.48 10.82 -10.13
C GLU A 32 7.01 10.07 -11.38
N SER A 33 6.07 10.65 -12.12
CA SER A 33 5.60 10.17 -13.42
C SER A 33 5.71 11.30 -14.45
N PRO A 34 5.62 11.03 -15.77
CA PRO A 34 5.67 12.09 -16.77
C PRO A 34 4.62 13.19 -16.51
N GLY A 35 5.08 14.38 -16.09
CA GLY A 35 4.23 15.54 -15.83
C GLY A 35 3.46 15.53 -14.50
N ARG A 36 3.74 14.60 -13.58
CA ARG A 36 3.03 14.49 -12.30
C ARG A 36 3.97 14.04 -11.19
N VAL A 37 3.88 14.67 -10.02
CA VAL A 37 4.59 14.26 -8.81
C VAL A 37 3.58 14.07 -7.69
N ILE A 38 3.64 12.90 -7.06
CA ILE A 38 2.85 12.57 -5.87
C ILE A 38 3.82 12.42 -4.70
N ARG A 39 3.52 13.07 -3.59
CA ARG A 39 4.23 12.88 -2.32
C ARG A 39 3.26 12.27 -1.34
N TYR A 40 3.70 11.29 -0.56
CA TYR A 40 2.88 10.80 0.54
C TYR A 40 3.69 10.57 1.80
N ALA A 41 3.00 10.70 2.93
CA ALA A 41 3.49 10.35 4.25
C ALA A 41 2.44 9.46 4.93
N ALA A 42 2.81 8.24 5.27
CA ALA A 42 1.99 7.29 6.00
C ALA A 42 2.61 6.98 7.36
N ARG A 43 1.75 6.88 8.38
CA ARG A 43 2.11 6.42 9.71
C ARG A 43 1.38 5.12 10.02
N LEU A 44 2.14 4.15 10.53
CA LEU A 44 1.62 2.87 11.01
C LEU A 44 2.07 2.67 12.45
N THR A 45 1.34 1.83 13.19
CA THR A 45 1.78 1.37 14.50
C THR A 45 2.96 0.40 14.37
N GLU A 46 3.56 -0.02 15.49
CA GLU A 46 4.61 -1.05 15.52
C GLU A 46 4.16 -2.40 14.95
N ARG A 47 2.85 -2.67 14.99
CA ARG A 47 2.22 -3.86 14.43
C ARG A 47 1.81 -3.68 12.98
N TRP A 48 2.32 -2.63 12.32
CA TRP A 48 2.04 -2.29 10.93
C TRP A 48 0.57 -1.93 10.66
N GLU A 49 -0.20 -1.59 11.69
CA GLU A 49 -1.59 -1.15 11.52
C GLU A 49 -1.62 0.28 11.01
N PHE A 50 -2.39 0.54 9.96
CA PHE A 50 -2.56 1.88 9.41
C PHE A 50 -3.13 2.87 10.45
N VAL A 51 -2.51 4.06 10.55
CA VAL A 51 -2.97 5.17 11.41
C VAL A 51 -3.46 6.34 10.56
N ASP A 52 -2.59 6.89 9.70
CA ASP A 52 -2.94 7.98 8.79
C ASP A 52 -2.03 8.05 7.57
N LEU A 53 -2.54 8.74 6.55
CA LEU A 53 -1.88 9.02 5.28
C LEU A 53 -2.18 10.47 4.91
N THR A 54 -1.16 11.20 4.49
CA THR A 54 -1.33 12.42 3.68
C THR A 54 -0.74 12.17 2.31
N VAL A 55 -1.48 12.48 1.26
CA VAL A 55 -1.02 12.49 -0.14
C VAL A 55 -1.12 13.92 -0.65
N GLU A 56 -0.06 14.41 -1.27
CA GLU A 56 0.01 15.68 -1.97
C GLU A 56 0.32 15.42 -3.43
N ASP A 57 -0.57 15.86 -4.30
CA ASP A 57 -0.47 15.75 -5.75
C ASP A 57 -0.52 17.14 -6.37
N ASP A 58 0.44 17.42 -7.25
CA ASP A 58 0.52 18.70 -7.95
C ASP A 58 -0.68 18.96 -8.90
N LEU A 59 -1.44 17.92 -9.28
CA LEU A 59 -2.63 18.00 -10.15
C LEU A 59 -3.96 17.91 -9.40
N ASP A 60 -4.11 16.93 -8.51
CA ASP A 60 -5.39 16.61 -7.85
C ASP A 60 -5.51 17.16 -6.41
N GLY A 61 -4.44 17.77 -5.88
CA GLY A 61 -4.44 18.45 -4.58
C GLY A 61 -4.04 17.53 -3.42
N THR A 62 -4.65 17.72 -2.25
CA THR A 62 -4.27 17.00 -1.02
C THR A 62 -5.38 16.06 -0.56
N LEU A 63 -5.01 14.83 -0.26
CA LEU A 63 -5.87 13.80 0.34
C LEU A 63 -5.33 13.42 1.72
N ARG A 64 -6.21 13.34 2.71
CA ARG A 64 -5.89 12.88 4.07
C ARG A 64 -6.78 11.70 4.45
N LEU A 65 -6.19 10.58 4.84
CA LEU A 65 -6.89 9.44 5.43
C LEU A 65 -6.45 9.30 6.88
N ALA A 66 -7.38 8.94 7.74
CA ALA A 66 -7.07 8.51 9.11
C ALA A 66 -7.99 7.35 9.49
N ARG A 67 -7.44 6.40 10.24
CA ARG A 67 -8.16 5.27 10.82
C ARG A 67 -8.00 5.27 12.33
N SER A 68 -9.10 5.30 13.06
CA SER A 68 -9.07 5.21 14.53
C SER A 68 -8.68 3.79 14.98
N SER A 69 -8.25 3.64 16.23
CA SER A 69 -8.03 2.31 16.82
C SER A 69 -9.31 1.47 16.93
N ALA A 70 -10.49 2.10 16.89
CA ALA A 70 -11.78 1.42 16.81
C ALA A 70 -12.13 0.98 15.37
N GLY A 71 -11.37 1.41 14.37
CA GLY A 71 -11.56 1.10 12.95
C GLY A 71 -12.38 2.12 12.17
N ASP A 72 -12.69 3.27 12.76
CA ASP A 72 -13.43 4.33 12.06
C ASP A 72 -12.51 5.05 11.07
N TRP A 73 -12.98 5.18 9.82
CA TRP A 73 -12.27 5.87 8.76
C TRP A 73 -12.75 7.31 8.59
N ARG A 74 -11.80 8.20 8.31
CA ARG A 74 -12.05 9.54 7.80
C ARG A 74 -11.24 9.78 6.54
N VAL A 75 -11.86 10.45 5.57
CA VAL A 75 -11.23 10.98 4.35
C VAL A 75 -11.46 12.49 4.34
N ASN A 76 -10.39 13.28 4.34
CA ASN A 76 -10.44 14.74 4.44
C ASN A 76 -11.35 15.20 5.59
N ASP A 77 -11.14 14.61 6.77
CA ASP A 77 -11.93 14.79 8.00
C ASP A 77 -13.41 14.37 7.93
N VAL A 78 -13.89 13.87 6.79
CA VAL A 78 -15.26 13.36 6.62
C VAL A 78 -15.32 11.87 6.98
N PRO A 79 -16.22 11.44 7.88
CA PRO A 79 -16.42 10.01 8.18
C PRO A 79 -16.79 9.18 6.95
N ARG A 80 -16.19 8.00 6.82
CA ARG A 80 -16.40 7.05 5.71
C ARG A 80 -16.86 5.68 6.22
N PRO A 81 -18.13 5.54 6.63
CA PRO A 81 -18.67 4.28 7.18
C PRO A 81 -18.66 3.13 6.16
N ASP A 82 -18.64 3.45 4.86
CA ASP A 82 -18.48 2.48 3.77
C ASP A 82 -17.10 1.80 3.77
N LEU A 83 -16.08 2.40 4.39
CA LEU A 83 -14.76 1.80 4.59
C LEU A 83 -14.64 1.00 5.89
N SER A 84 -15.74 0.76 6.62
CA SER A 84 -15.70 0.09 7.93
C SER A 84 -15.07 -1.31 7.92
N ALA A 85 -15.11 -2.01 6.78
CA ALA A 85 -14.45 -3.31 6.60
C ALA A 85 -12.94 -3.17 6.28
N ALA A 86 -12.47 -1.99 5.87
CA ALA A 86 -11.10 -1.78 5.46
C ALA A 86 -10.15 -1.84 6.67
N ILE A 87 -9.13 -2.67 6.56
CA ILE A 87 -8.12 -2.86 7.61
C ILE A 87 -6.84 -2.08 7.36
N ASP A 88 -6.53 -1.78 6.10
CA ASP A 88 -5.31 -1.13 5.64
C ASP A 88 -5.61 -0.24 4.41
N ILE A 89 -4.65 0.58 3.98
CA ILE A 89 -4.72 1.34 2.72
C ILE A 89 -4.11 0.55 1.57
N ASP A 90 -4.52 0.87 0.34
CA ASP A 90 -3.83 0.45 -0.87
C ASP A 90 -3.66 1.62 -1.84
N LEU A 91 -2.46 1.86 -2.37
CA LEU A 91 -2.17 2.97 -3.28
C LEU A 91 -1.92 2.44 -4.68
N SER A 92 -2.75 2.81 -5.65
CA SER A 92 -2.61 2.39 -7.05
C SER A 92 -1.24 2.68 -7.66
N PHE A 93 -0.58 3.72 -7.15
CA PHE A 93 0.69 4.27 -7.63
C PHE A 93 1.91 3.83 -6.80
N SER A 94 1.75 2.89 -5.84
CA SER A 94 2.87 2.39 -5.04
C SER A 94 2.74 0.92 -4.66
N PRO A 95 3.79 0.10 -4.82
CA PRO A 95 3.79 -1.28 -4.32
C PRO A 95 4.05 -1.36 -2.80
N PHE A 96 4.34 -0.23 -2.12
CA PHE A 96 4.65 -0.25 -0.69
C PHE A 96 3.49 -0.79 0.13
N THR A 97 2.25 -0.44 -0.22
CA THR A 97 1.05 -0.81 0.55
C THR A 97 0.78 -2.30 0.59
N ASN A 98 1.24 -3.09 -0.38
CA ASN A 98 1.14 -4.56 -0.32
C ASN A 98 1.94 -5.15 0.86
N THR A 99 2.93 -4.43 1.38
CA THR A 99 3.71 -4.83 2.56
C THR A 99 2.86 -4.90 3.82
N LEU A 100 1.84 -4.03 3.96
CA LEU A 100 1.00 -3.95 5.16
C LEU A 100 0.26 -5.26 5.43
N PRO A 101 -0.59 -5.79 4.51
CA PRO A 101 -1.27 -7.06 4.74
C PRO A 101 -0.29 -8.23 4.81
N ILE A 102 0.79 -8.24 4.03
CA ILE A 102 1.81 -9.30 4.11
C ILE A 102 2.39 -9.41 5.53
N ARG A 103 2.70 -8.28 6.16
CA ARG A 103 3.25 -8.25 7.52
C ARG A 103 2.21 -8.45 8.61
N ARG A 104 1.01 -7.89 8.45
CA ARG A 104 -0.08 -7.98 9.45
C ARG A 104 -0.71 -9.36 9.50
N LEU A 105 -0.94 -9.98 8.35
CA LEU A 105 -1.60 -11.27 8.27
C LEU A 105 -0.68 -12.41 8.70
N ALA A 106 0.64 -12.26 8.48
CA ALA A 106 1.67 -13.24 8.84
C ALA A 106 1.25 -14.68 8.46
N LEU A 107 0.74 -14.83 7.23
CA LEU A 107 0.18 -16.08 6.73
C LEU A 107 1.27 -17.16 6.73
N GLU A 108 0.91 -18.38 7.09
CA GLU A 108 1.77 -19.54 6.88
C GLU A 108 1.72 -19.99 5.41
N PRO A 109 2.77 -20.66 4.88
CA PRO A 109 2.75 -21.16 3.51
C PRO A 109 1.51 -22.03 3.22
N GLY A 110 0.79 -21.70 2.15
CA GLY A 110 -0.47 -22.32 1.75
C GLY A 110 -1.73 -21.65 2.33
N GLU A 111 -1.59 -20.77 3.32
CA GLU A 111 -2.73 -20.02 3.86
C GLU A 111 -3.14 -18.87 2.94
N SER A 112 -4.44 -18.56 2.98
CA SER A 112 -5.02 -17.42 2.29
C SER A 112 -5.97 -16.65 3.19
N ARG A 113 -6.12 -15.35 2.92
CA ARG A 113 -7.05 -14.48 3.65
C ARG A 113 -7.66 -13.44 2.72
N ASP A 114 -8.98 -13.30 2.82
CA ASP A 114 -9.70 -12.14 2.27
C ASP A 114 -9.59 -10.95 3.22
N ILE A 115 -9.32 -9.78 2.65
CA ILE A 115 -9.27 -8.50 3.34
C ILE A 115 -10.03 -7.45 2.54
N VAL A 116 -10.30 -6.31 3.15
CA VAL A 116 -10.70 -5.09 2.44
C VAL A 116 -9.67 -4.02 2.74
N THR A 117 -9.29 -3.24 1.73
CA THR A 117 -8.43 -2.07 1.87
C THR A 117 -9.21 -0.80 1.53
N ALA A 118 -8.73 0.34 2.01
CA ALA A 118 -9.12 1.65 1.49
C ALA A 118 -8.20 1.95 0.31
N TYR A 119 -8.66 1.58 -0.89
CA TYR A 119 -7.93 1.78 -2.13
C TYR A 119 -8.00 3.23 -2.57
N VAL A 120 -6.83 3.83 -2.81
CA VAL A 120 -6.65 5.18 -3.31
C VAL A 120 -6.25 5.08 -4.77
N THR A 121 -7.10 5.60 -5.65
CA THR A 121 -6.82 5.68 -7.09
C THR A 121 -5.74 6.71 -7.37
N ASP A 122 -5.24 6.73 -8.61
CA ASP A 122 -4.34 7.80 -9.04
C ASP A 122 -5.03 9.17 -8.96
N ALA A 123 -6.31 9.28 -9.32
CA ALA A 123 -7.14 10.47 -9.16
C ALA A 123 -7.52 10.82 -7.70
N LEU A 124 -6.87 10.19 -6.71
CA LEU A 124 -7.11 10.39 -5.27
C LEU A 124 -8.53 10.08 -4.79
N GLU A 125 -9.28 9.25 -5.53
CA GLU A 125 -10.55 8.71 -5.07
C GLU A 125 -10.30 7.56 -4.09
N VAL A 126 -11.13 7.47 -3.04
CA VAL A 126 -10.99 6.42 -2.01
C VAL A 126 -12.19 5.49 -2.04
N LEU A 127 -11.93 4.21 -2.30
CA LEU A 127 -12.94 3.16 -2.46
C LEU A 127 -12.62 1.96 -1.55
N PRO A 128 -13.63 1.23 -1.03
CA PRO A 128 -13.39 -0.08 -0.45
C PRO A 128 -12.97 -1.05 -1.55
N ASP A 129 -11.88 -1.78 -1.35
CA ASP A 129 -11.37 -2.76 -2.31
C ASP A 129 -11.18 -4.13 -1.63
N PRO A 130 -12.02 -5.13 -1.92
CA PRO A 130 -11.88 -6.48 -1.43
C PRO A 130 -10.75 -7.21 -2.19
N GLN A 131 -9.81 -7.75 -1.43
CA GLN A 131 -8.59 -8.38 -1.92
C GLN A 131 -8.37 -9.74 -1.25
N ARG A 132 -7.59 -10.63 -1.88
CA ARG A 132 -7.07 -11.85 -1.26
C ARG A 132 -5.57 -11.93 -1.39
N TYR A 133 -4.93 -12.31 -0.28
CA TYR A 133 -3.52 -12.69 -0.25
C TYR A 133 -3.39 -14.18 0.08
N THR A 134 -2.57 -14.89 -0.68
CA THR A 134 -2.19 -16.28 -0.41
C THR A 134 -0.67 -16.38 -0.33
N HIS A 135 -0.13 -16.95 0.75
CA HIS A 135 1.31 -17.15 0.89
C HIS A 135 1.73 -18.41 0.13
N LEU A 136 2.42 -18.26 -0.99
CA LEU A 136 2.78 -19.38 -1.88
C LEU A 136 4.07 -20.08 -1.43
N SER A 137 5.08 -19.29 -1.07
CA SER A 137 6.38 -19.73 -0.58
C SER A 137 7.06 -18.59 0.16
N SER A 138 8.22 -18.85 0.79
CA SER A 138 8.90 -17.93 1.73
C SER A 138 8.98 -16.45 1.31
N GLU A 139 9.03 -16.16 0.00
CA GLU A 139 9.16 -14.80 -0.55
C GLU A 139 8.07 -14.46 -1.58
N ARG A 140 7.05 -15.31 -1.75
CA ARG A 140 6.03 -15.15 -2.81
C ARG A 140 4.62 -15.16 -2.26
N TYR A 141 3.86 -14.13 -2.61
CA TYR A 141 2.46 -13.99 -2.28
C TYR A 141 1.63 -13.85 -3.55
N LEU A 142 0.55 -14.61 -3.67
CA LEU A 142 -0.45 -14.36 -4.69
C LEU A 142 -1.40 -13.28 -4.18
N TYR A 143 -1.42 -12.15 -4.90
CA TYR A 143 -2.46 -11.15 -4.78
C TYR A 143 -3.59 -11.43 -5.77
N GLU A 144 -4.83 -11.28 -5.32
CA GLU A 144 -6.03 -11.39 -6.15
C GLU A 144 -6.98 -10.25 -5.78
N SER A 145 -7.42 -9.48 -6.79
CA SER A 145 -8.59 -8.62 -6.64
C SER A 145 -9.84 -9.51 -6.51
N ARG A 146 -10.80 -9.13 -5.65
CA ARG A 146 -12.08 -9.84 -5.56
C ARG A 146 -13.18 -9.22 -6.43
N ASP A 147 -12.91 -8.05 -7.00
CA ASP A 147 -13.82 -7.31 -7.88
C ASP A 147 -13.48 -7.48 -9.38
N SER A 148 -12.38 -8.16 -9.71
CA SER A 148 -11.95 -8.43 -11.09
C SER A 148 -11.24 -9.79 -11.21
N ASP A 149 -10.79 -10.15 -12.41
CA ASP A 149 -9.93 -11.31 -12.66
C ASP A 149 -8.43 -11.01 -12.46
N PHE A 150 -8.09 -9.79 -12.03
CA PHE A 150 -6.71 -9.39 -11.82
C PHE A 150 -6.06 -10.15 -10.66
N ARG A 151 -4.91 -10.77 -10.96
CA ARG A 151 -4.06 -11.45 -9.97
C ARG A 151 -2.59 -11.36 -10.35
N ARG A 152 -1.70 -11.33 -9.37
CA ARG A 152 -0.25 -11.35 -9.57
C ARG A 152 0.46 -12.06 -8.43
N GLU A 153 1.52 -12.79 -8.77
CA GLU A 153 2.47 -13.28 -7.78
C GLU A 153 3.49 -12.19 -7.47
N ILE A 154 3.39 -11.62 -6.28
CA ILE A 154 4.29 -10.60 -5.77
C ILE A 154 5.49 -11.29 -5.13
N LEU A 155 6.68 -10.95 -5.57
CA LEU A 155 7.93 -11.33 -4.92
C LEU A 155 8.28 -10.24 -3.89
N VAL A 156 8.61 -10.65 -2.66
CA VAL A 156 9.00 -9.76 -1.57
C VAL A 156 10.34 -10.16 -0.97
N ASP A 157 11.01 -9.24 -0.28
CA ASP A 157 12.18 -9.57 0.52
C ASP A 157 11.80 -10.11 1.91
N ALA A 158 12.81 -10.46 2.71
CA ALA A 158 12.61 -10.96 4.07
C ALA A 158 11.89 -9.99 5.03
N SER A 159 11.75 -8.71 4.66
CA SER A 159 10.96 -7.72 5.41
C SER A 159 9.53 -7.56 4.87
N GLY A 160 9.14 -8.33 3.87
CA GLY A 160 7.84 -8.24 3.20
C GLY A 160 7.76 -7.09 2.20
N LEU A 161 8.87 -6.41 1.88
CA LEU A 161 8.89 -5.30 0.93
C LEU A 161 8.96 -5.84 -0.50
N VAL A 162 8.14 -5.31 -1.38
CA VAL A 162 8.04 -5.74 -2.78
C VAL A 162 9.38 -5.64 -3.49
N LEU A 163 9.82 -6.76 -4.07
CA LEU A 163 10.94 -6.88 -5.00
C LEU A 163 10.47 -6.75 -6.45
N ASP A 164 9.43 -7.50 -6.79
CA ASP A 164 8.86 -7.56 -8.13
C ASP A 164 7.35 -7.77 -8.03
N TYR A 165 6.62 -6.90 -8.70
CA TYR A 165 5.18 -6.97 -8.90
C TYR A 165 4.97 -7.04 -10.43
N PRO A 166 4.87 -8.25 -11.01
CA PRO A 166 5.02 -8.45 -12.45
C PRO A 166 4.09 -7.57 -13.29
N GLY A 167 4.70 -6.79 -14.17
CA GLY A 167 4.02 -5.83 -15.07
C GLY A 167 3.72 -4.47 -14.44
N LEU A 168 3.77 -4.33 -13.11
CA LEU A 168 3.41 -3.10 -12.41
C LEU A 168 4.62 -2.37 -11.84
N PHE A 169 5.40 -3.02 -10.97
CA PHE A 169 6.50 -2.38 -10.25
C PHE A 169 7.69 -3.31 -10.08
N VAL A 170 8.89 -2.76 -10.18
CA VAL A 170 10.14 -3.50 -9.91
C VAL A 170 11.03 -2.67 -8.99
N ARG A 171 11.54 -3.29 -7.92
CA ARG A 171 12.50 -2.64 -7.03
C ARG A 171 13.83 -2.45 -7.75
N VAL A 172 14.37 -1.26 -7.70
CA VAL A 172 15.66 -0.94 -8.32
C VAL A 172 16.75 -0.82 -7.26
N ALA A 173 17.97 -1.22 -7.63
CA ALA A 173 19.14 -0.97 -6.81
C ALA A 173 19.35 0.54 -6.61
N LYS A 174 19.98 0.90 -5.49
CA LYS A 174 20.36 2.30 -5.21
C LYS A 174 21.31 2.86 -6.25
#